data_AF-X1LSI6-F1
#
_entry.id   AF-X1LSI6-F1
#
_cell.length_a   1.000
_cell.length_b   1.000
_cell.length_c   1.000
_cell.angle_alpha   90.00
_cell.angle_beta   90.00
_cell.angle_gamma   90.00
#
_symmetry.space_group_name_H-M   'P 1'
#
loop_
_entity.id
_entity.type
_entity.pdbx_description
1 polymer ?
#
loop_
_entity_poly.entity_id
_entity_poly.type
_entity_poly.pdbx_seq_one_letter_code
_entity_poly.pdbx_strand_id
1 'polypeptide(L)' 'IAGVAIPGGLLIGMGVGFLIGNVPAGMFIGLGGGFIVMLIVMLILQFKR' A
#
# COMPACT_ATOMS: atom_id res chain seq x y z
N ILE A 1 9.56 2.59 10.12
CA ILE A 1 8.10 2.78 9.92
C ILE A 1 7.71 2.56 8.44
N ALA A 2 8.45 3.07 7.46
CA ALA A 2 8.10 2.94 6.04
C ALA A 2 7.92 1.48 5.53
N GLY A 3 8.70 0.52 6.04
CA GLY A 3 8.70 -0.87 5.56
C GLY A 3 7.39 -1.65 5.71
N VAL A 4 6.42 -1.16 6.50
CA VAL A 4 5.10 -1.82 6.64
C VAL A 4 4.04 -1.30 5.67
N ALA A 5 4.36 -0.30 4.84
CA ALA A 5 3.39 0.29 3.90
C ALA A 5 2.88 -0.72 2.87
N ILE A 6 3.75 -1.60 2.36
CA ILE A 6 3.40 -2.63 1.38
C ILE A 6 2.55 -3.75 2.00
N PRO A 7 2.99 -4.44 3.08
CA PRO A 7 2.15 -5.47 3.70
C PRO A 7 0.86 -4.89 4.30
N GLY A 8 0.90 -3.67 4.85
CA GLY A 8 -0.29 -2.97 5.33
C GLY A 8 -1.28 -2.63 4.20
N GLY A 9 -0.77 -2.12 3.08
CA GLY A 9 -1.57 -1.84 1.87
C GLY A 9 -2.23 -3.10 1.32
N LEU A 10 -1.51 -4.23 1.26
CA LEU A 10 -2.07 -5.52 0.86
C LEU A 10 -3.23 -5.96 1.77
N LEU A 11 -3.05 -5.91 3.09
CA LEU A 11 -4.07 -6.35 4.04
C LEU A 11 -5.32 -5.46 3.99
N ILE A 12 -5.14 -4.14 3.90
CA ILE A 12 -6.24 -3.20 3.72
C ILE A 12 -6.96 -3.46 2.39
N GLY A 13 -6.20 -3.58 1.30
CA GLY A 13 -6.74 -3.87 -0.03
C GLY A 13 -7.51 -5.17 -0.09
N MET A 14 -7.02 -6.21 0.57
CA MET A 14 -7.72 -7.49 0.72
C MET A 14 -9.05 -7.32 1.48
N GLY A 15 -9.05 -6.58 2.60
CA GLY A 15 -10.26 -6.26 3.36
C GLY A 15 -11.31 -5.52 2.52
N VAL A 16 -10.89 -4.48 1.79
CA VAL A 16 -11.77 -3.76 0.85
C VAL A 16 -12.28 -4.68 -0.26
N GLY A 17 -11.40 -5.53 -0.81
CA GLY A 17 -11.73 -6.52 -1.82
C GLY A 17 -12.81 -7.51 -1.38
N PHE A 18 -12.80 -7.93 -0.11
CA PHE A 18 -13.87 -8.72 0.48
C PHE A 18 -15.20 -7.96 0.53
N LEU A 19 -15.18 -6.68 0.90
CA LEU A 19 -16.40 -5.85 0.99
C LEU A 19 -17.07 -5.61 -0.36
N ILE A 20 -16.29 -5.52 -1.44
CA ILE A 20 -16.81 -5.24 -2.79
C ILE A 20 -16.94 -6.50 -3.67
N GLY A 21 -16.65 -7.68 -3.12
CA GLY A 21 -16.73 -8.96 -3.86
C GLY A 21 -15.66 -9.14 -4.94
N ASN A 22 -14.57 -8.36 -4.90
CA ASN A 22 -13.47 -8.45 -5.86
C ASN A 22 -12.12 -8.40 -5.12
N VAL A 23 -11.79 -9.52 -4.48
CA VAL A 23 -10.56 -9.69 -3.69
C VAL A 23 -9.29 -9.46 -4.53
N PRO A 24 -9.15 -10.03 -5.75
CA PRO A 24 -7.97 -9.77 -6.57
C PRO A 24 -7.75 -8.28 -6.84
N ALA A 25 -8.80 -7.56 -7.25
CA ALA A 25 -8.69 -6.12 -7.52
C ALA A 25 -8.31 -5.34 -6.25
N GLY A 26 -8.96 -5.62 -5.13
CA GLY A 26 -8.64 -4.99 -3.85
C GLY A 26 -7.17 -5.20 -3.44
N MET A 27 -6.66 -6.43 -3.56
CA MET A 27 -5.26 -6.75 -3.27
C MET A 27 -4.28 -5.99 -4.16
N PHE A 28 -4.51 -5.95 -5.48
CA PHE A 28 -3.62 -5.25 -6.41
C PHE A 28 -3.64 -3.73 -6.18
N ILE A 29 -4.81 -3.15 -5.92
CA ILE A 29 -4.94 -1.73 -5.57
C ILE A 29 -4.23 -1.44 -4.24
N GLY A 30 -4.42 -2.28 -3.23
CA GLY A 30 -3.76 -2.15 -1.92
C GLY A 30 -2.24 -2.24 -2.01
N LEU A 31 -1.71 -3.20 -2.77
CA LEU A 31 -0.29 -3.32 -3.05
C LEU A 31 0.24 -2.07 -3.77
N GLY A 32 -0.41 -1.65 -4.86
CA GLY A 32 -0.03 -0.45 -5.61
C GLY A 32 0.01 0.80 -4.72
N GLY A 33 -1.01 1.00 -3.88
CA GLY A 33 -1.06 2.08 -2.89
C GLY A 33 0.09 2.00 -1.89
N GLY A 34 0.40 0.81 -1.37
CA GLY A 34 1.53 0.57 -0.48
C GLY A 34 2.88 0.93 -1.10
N PHE A 35 3.10 0.58 -2.37
CA PHE A 35 4.30 0.98 -3.13
C PHE A 35 4.39 2.49 -3.33
N ILE A 36 3.29 3.16 -3.68
CA ILE A 36 3.25 4.62 -3.86
C ILE A 36 3.58 5.34 -2.55
N VAL A 37 2.96 4.92 -1.43
CA VAL A 37 3.24 5.48 -0.10
C VAL A 37 4.72 5.30 0.25
N MET A 38 5.29 4.11 0.02
CA MET A 38 6.71 3.86 0.27
C MET A 38 7.61 4.79 -0.55
N LEU A 39 7.31 4.94 -1.84
CA LEU A 39 8.06 5.82 -2.75
C LEU A 39 8.02 7.27 -2.27
N ILE A 40 6.84 7.80 -1.91
CA ILE A 40 6.69 9.17 -1.40
C ILE A 40 7.49 9.34 -0.10
N VAL A 41 7.37 8.41 0.84
CA VAL A 41 8.09 8.48 2.12
C VAL A 41 9.60 8.44 1.90
N MET A 42 10.09 7.56 1.04
CA MET A 42 11.52 7.50 0.69
C MET A 42 12.00 8.80 0.05
N LEU A 43 11.24 9.37 -0.88
CA LEU A 43 11.57 10.63 -1.54
C LEU A 43 11.68 11.77 -0.52
N ILE A 44 10.71 11.88 0.40
CA ILE A 44 10.74 12.89 1.47
C ILE A 44 11.97 12.71 2.38
N LEU A 45 12.29 11.46 2.75
CA LEU A 45 13.44 11.18 3.61
C LEU A 45 14.77 11.47 2.90
N GLN A 46 14.84 11.30 1.58
CA GLN A 46 16.03 11.63 0.80
C GLN A 46 16.29 13.15 0.80
N PHE A 47 15.26 13.97 0.62
CA PHE A 47 15.42 15.45 0.67
C PHE A 47 15.71 16.00 2.06
N LYS A 48 15.44 15.23 3.12
CA LYS A 48 15.74 15.61 4.52
C LYS A 48 17.14 15.19 5.00
N ARG A 49 17.88 14.44 4.19
CA ARG A 49 19.29 14.07 4.46
C ARG A 49 20.23 15.04 3.80
#